data_AF-Q3BUH2-F1
#
_entry.id   AF-Q3BUH2-F1
#
_cell.length_a   1.000
_cell.length_b   1.000
_cell.length_c   1.000
_cell.angle_alpha   90.00
_cell.angle_beta   90.00
_cell.angle_gamma   90.00
#
_symmetry.space_group_name_H-M   'P 1'
#
loop_
_entity.id
_entity.type
_entity.pdbx_description
1 polymer ?
#
loop_
_entity_poly.entity_id
_entity_poly.type
_entity_poly.pdbx_seq_one_letter_code
_entity_poly.pdbx_strand_id
1 'polypeptide(L)'
;MTPTGGERETMDNEAMRVRGYLAEQGKRALALLLCCTITWTSFPAWAQVAPTANPGGQTPGQQVAANGVPVVDIVAPNARGISHNRYSNFNVGPNGLILNNSAQISKTELGGYVAGNNNLQRSGAASLILNEVTSASSRLQGYTEIAGAKAQLVIANPNGISCDSCGFLNTSRVTLTTGTPNLGSDGALNGFSITGGALSIGRNGLDAFNVDRLDLLSRQLSVDGSIWTQELVAAAGAGRVSYDGMLLDVLPGADGGLPAIGIDVAQLGGMYAERIRLIATEAGVGVVSRGTLAAQSGDLQIDSAGQVSLGGTTVARDAVNVRATGALDQRGVLGSQQGDVRLRAASMTLAGDLVAAGALDAQAGGGVTHVGRSSAGSIRLFGSELNADGSLHAAGALDLGADGLLRSGGVAYGGASANLRAAQIALSGTLQSGATIALNANTVDALGTLDAATALQINGNGNVRVAGLAQAGQGADVRAGGRLELQGKLIAADALALNAASIDIAQRAAVSAGNDLDLRSAGAVNNAGSAYAGRDLRL
;
A
#
# COMPACT_ATOMS: atom_id res chain seq x y z
N MET A 1 -67.21 89.74 -19.03
CA MET A 1 -67.50 88.45 -18.39
C MET A 1 -66.45 87.46 -18.86
N THR A 2 -65.50 87.16 -17.98
CA THR A 2 -64.37 86.25 -18.17
C THR A 2 -64.80 84.80 -17.93
N PRO A 3 -64.42 83.81 -18.77
CA PRO A 3 -64.63 82.42 -18.44
C PRO A 3 -63.55 81.94 -17.46
N THR A 4 -63.99 81.06 -16.56
CA THR A 4 -63.32 80.49 -15.39
C THR A 4 -62.30 79.41 -15.74
N GLY A 5 -61.15 79.41 -15.06
CA GLY A 5 -60.05 78.46 -15.20
C GLY A 5 -60.28 77.09 -14.56
N GLY A 6 -61.33 76.37 -14.97
CA GLY A 6 -61.70 75.05 -14.43
C GLY A 6 -61.42 73.84 -15.34
N GLU A 7 -61.01 74.04 -16.60
CA GLU A 7 -60.99 72.94 -17.60
C GLU A 7 -59.59 72.42 -17.99
N ARG A 8 -58.50 72.96 -17.42
CA ARG A 8 -57.13 72.49 -17.72
C ARG A 8 -56.55 71.48 -16.71
N GLU A 9 -57.08 71.38 -15.49
CA GLU A 9 -56.58 70.43 -14.48
C GLU A 9 -57.22 69.03 -14.56
N THR A 10 -58.34 68.87 -15.25
CA THR A 10 -59.05 67.58 -15.35
C THR A 10 -58.49 66.67 -16.46
N MET A 11 -58.01 67.22 -17.58
CA MET A 11 -57.44 66.43 -18.67
C MET A 11 -56.05 65.84 -18.37
N ASP A 12 -55.21 66.52 -17.58
CA ASP A 12 -53.87 66.01 -17.23
C ASP A 12 -53.92 64.85 -16.21
N ASN A 13 -54.93 64.83 -15.33
CA ASN A 13 -55.10 63.78 -14.33
C ASN A 13 -55.64 62.46 -14.91
N GLU A 14 -56.50 62.50 -15.93
CA GLU A 14 -56.96 61.29 -16.62
C GLU A 14 -55.85 60.68 -17.49
N ALA A 15 -55.06 61.49 -18.19
CA ALA A 15 -53.92 61.01 -18.98
C ALA A 15 -52.82 60.38 -18.10
N MET A 16 -52.58 60.90 -16.89
CA MET A 16 -51.66 60.31 -15.92
C MET A 16 -52.18 59.00 -15.31
N ARG A 17 -53.48 58.89 -15.01
CA ARG A 17 -54.08 57.66 -14.47
C ARG A 17 -54.06 56.50 -15.47
N VAL A 18 -54.32 56.77 -16.75
CA VAL A 18 -54.28 55.74 -17.81
C VAL A 18 -52.85 55.25 -18.08
N ARG A 19 -51.85 56.15 -18.03
CA ARG A 19 -50.43 55.78 -18.15
C ARG A 19 -49.92 54.95 -16.97
N GLY A 20 -50.37 55.24 -15.75
CA GLY A 20 -50.09 54.42 -14.57
C GLY A 20 -50.67 53.01 -14.67
N TYR A 21 -51.94 52.89 -15.07
CA TYR A 21 -52.64 51.61 -15.20
C TYR A 21 -52.03 50.69 -16.29
N LEU A 22 -51.68 51.26 -17.45
CA LEU A 22 -51.02 50.50 -18.53
C LEU A 22 -49.60 50.06 -18.17
N ALA A 23 -48.84 50.87 -17.42
CA ALA A 23 -47.52 50.51 -16.93
C ALA A 23 -47.56 49.37 -15.88
N GLU A 24 -48.60 49.33 -15.05
CA GLU A 24 -48.78 48.30 -14.02
C GLU A 24 -49.26 46.96 -14.61
N GLN A 25 -50.14 47.01 -15.61
CA GLN A 25 -50.52 45.85 -16.44
C GLN A 25 -49.31 45.29 -17.21
N GLY A 26 -48.47 46.15 -17.79
CA GLY A 26 -47.23 45.75 -18.47
C GLY A 26 -46.22 45.06 -17.54
N LYS A 27 -46.06 45.55 -16.30
CA LYS A 27 -45.20 44.91 -15.29
C LYS A 27 -45.74 43.55 -14.84
N ARG A 28 -47.06 43.42 -14.68
CA ARG A 28 -47.70 42.14 -14.34
C ARG A 28 -47.60 41.13 -15.47
N ALA A 29 -47.80 41.56 -16.72
CA ALA A 29 -47.63 40.71 -17.90
C ALA A 29 -46.17 40.27 -18.09
N LEU A 30 -45.20 41.17 -17.88
CA LEU A 30 -43.77 40.84 -17.91
C LEU A 30 -43.38 39.89 -16.78
N ALA A 31 -43.92 40.07 -15.57
CA ALA A 31 -43.68 39.17 -14.43
C ALA A 31 -44.29 37.77 -14.65
N LEU A 32 -45.48 37.69 -15.26
CA LEU A 32 -46.08 36.41 -15.68
C LEU A 32 -45.26 35.73 -16.78
N LEU A 33 -44.74 36.48 -17.76
CA LEU A 33 -43.84 35.97 -18.80
C LEU A 33 -42.48 35.52 -18.22
N LEU A 34 -41.94 36.22 -17.22
CA LEU A 34 -40.71 35.84 -16.52
C LEU A 34 -40.90 34.59 -15.65
N CYS A 35 -42.06 34.45 -14.99
CA CYS A 35 -42.41 33.22 -14.23
C CYS A 35 -42.65 32.01 -15.14
N CYS A 36 -43.20 32.21 -16.34
CA CYS A 36 -43.39 31.14 -17.32
C CYS A 36 -42.08 30.72 -18.02
N THR A 37 -41.07 31.59 -18.14
CA THR A 37 -39.77 31.20 -18.72
C THR A 37 -38.81 30.57 -17.72
N ILE A 38 -38.97 30.83 -16.41
CA ILE A 38 -38.19 30.17 -15.35
C ILE A 38 -38.71 28.76 -15.04
N THR A 39 -39.96 28.44 -15.36
CA THR A 39 -40.54 27.10 -15.15
C THR A 39 -40.31 26.11 -16.30
N TRP A 40 -39.74 26.56 -17.43
CA TRP A 40 -39.49 25.73 -18.62
C TRP A 40 -38.02 25.50 -18.96
N THR A 41 -37.09 26.00 -18.16
CA THR A 41 -35.69 25.53 -18.18
C THR A 41 -35.51 24.47 -17.10
N SER A 42 -36.35 23.43 -17.15
CA SER A 42 -35.96 22.12 -16.64
C SER A 42 -34.78 21.66 -17.51
N PHE A 43 -33.58 22.13 -17.19
CA PHE A 43 -32.36 21.50 -17.68
C PHE A 43 -32.54 20.01 -17.45
N PRO A 44 -32.29 19.14 -18.45
CA PRO A 44 -32.22 17.72 -18.16
C PRO A 44 -31.12 17.58 -17.12
N ALA A 45 -31.52 17.33 -15.86
CA ALA A 45 -30.64 16.74 -14.90
C ALA A 45 -30.11 15.49 -15.60
N TRP A 46 -28.82 15.48 -15.92
CA TRP A 46 -28.19 14.27 -16.39
C TRP A 46 -28.52 13.24 -15.33
N ALA A 47 -29.36 12.25 -15.68
CA ALA A 47 -29.94 11.37 -14.69
C ALA A 47 -28.79 10.72 -13.93
N GLN A 48 -28.59 11.14 -12.68
CA GLN A 48 -27.52 10.69 -11.81
C GLN A 48 -27.56 9.16 -11.70
N VAL A 49 -28.76 8.61 -11.73
CA VAL A 49 -29.04 7.17 -11.79
C VAL A 49 -30.08 6.89 -12.86
N ALA A 50 -29.89 5.82 -13.63
CA ALA A 50 -30.83 5.31 -14.62
C ALA A 50 -31.07 3.80 -14.39
N PRO A 51 -32.06 3.44 -13.56
CA PRO A 51 -32.43 2.07 -13.28
C PRO A 51 -32.85 1.31 -14.53
N THR A 52 -32.50 0.03 -14.56
CA THR A 52 -32.90 -0.92 -15.60
C THR A 52 -33.61 -2.10 -14.96
N ALA A 53 -34.55 -2.70 -15.66
CA ALA A 53 -35.24 -3.88 -15.16
C ALA A 53 -34.26 -5.03 -14.91
N ASN A 54 -34.34 -5.64 -13.74
CA ASN A 54 -33.68 -6.89 -13.42
C ASN A 54 -34.28 -8.01 -14.30
N PRO A 55 -33.57 -9.14 -14.49
CA PRO A 55 -34.09 -10.30 -15.21
C PRO A 55 -35.45 -10.82 -14.70
N GLY A 56 -35.77 -10.60 -13.42
CA GLY A 56 -37.07 -10.92 -12.80
C GLY A 56 -38.14 -9.82 -12.92
N GLY A 57 -37.91 -8.77 -13.71
CA GLY A 57 -38.85 -7.67 -13.98
C GLY A 57 -38.92 -6.59 -12.89
N GLN A 58 -38.24 -6.77 -11.75
CA GLN A 58 -38.12 -5.74 -10.71
C GLN A 58 -37.19 -4.62 -11.18
N THR A 59 -37.57 -3.37 -10.94
CA THR A 59 -36.76 -2.19 -11.30
C THR A 59 -36.63 -1.30 -10.07
N PRO A 60 -35.43 -0.79 -9.74
CA PRO A 60 -35.28 0.21 -8.68
C PRO A 60 -36.18 1.42 -8.93
N GLY A 61 -36.87 1.88 -7.90
CA GLY A 61 -37.68 3.09 -7.94
C GLY A 61 -36.83 4.34 -7.75
N GLN A 62 -37.41 5.50 -8.06
CA GLN A 62 -36.78 6.79 -7.83
C GLN A 62 -37.71 7.71 -7.04
N GLN A 63 -37.13 8.40 -6.06
CA GLN A 63 -37.74 9.51 -5.37
C GLN A 63 -36.74 10.68 -5.31
N VAL A 64 -37.18 11.80 -4.78
CA VAL A 64 -36.33 12.96 -4.50
C VAL A 64 -36.64 13.41 -3.08
N ALA A 65 -35.61 13.57 -2.26
CA ALA A 65 -35.74 14.11 -0.93
C ALA A 65 -36.20 15.59 -0.97
N ALA A 66 -36.74 16.11 0.12
CA ALA A 66 -37.28 17.47 0.15
C ALA A 66 -36.25 18.56 -0.21
N ASN A 67 -34.97 18.31 0.04
CA ASN A 67 -33.86 19.20 -0.29
C ASN A 67 -33.23 18.94 -1.68
N GLY A 68 -33.83 18.06 -2.50
CA GLY A 68 -33.39 17.79 -3.87
C GLY A 68 -32.38 16.66 -4.02
N VAL A 69 -31.94 16.01 -2.94
CA VAL A 69 -31.05 14.84 -3.04
C VAL A 69 -31.80 13.67 -3.69
N PRO A 70 -31.24 13.04 -4.75
CA PRO A 70 -31.85 11.87 -5.37
C PRO A 70 -31.93 10.69 -4.42
N VAL A 71 -33.04 9.96 -4.47
CA VAL A 71 -33.29 8.76 -3.66
C VAL A 71 -33.60 7.61 -4.61
N VAL A 72 -32.92 6.48 -4.41
CA VAL A 72 -33.24 5.22 -5.10
C VAL A 72 -33.93 4.29 -4.14
N ASP A 73 -35.17 3.92 -4.49
CA ASP A 73 -35.89 2.85 -3.83
C ASP A 73 -35.36 1.51 -4.35
N ILE A 74 -34.49 0.88 -3.56
CA ILE A 74 -33.93 -0.42 -3.91
C ILE A 74 -35.04 -1.47 -4.09
N VAL A 75 -34.79 -2.49 -4.91
CA VAL A 75 -35.74 -3.59 -5.08
C VAL A 75 -35.80 -4.48 -3.83
N ALA A 76 -36.86 -5.27 -3.70
CA ALA A 76 -36.99 -6.23 -2.61
C ALA A 76 -35.77 -7.18 -2.55
N PRO A 77 -35.15 -7.42 -1.38
CA PRO A 77 -34.08 -8.39 -1.25
C PRO A 77 -34.55 -9.82 -1.54
N ASN A 78 -33.64 -10.64 -2.02
CA ASN A 78 -33.85 -12.08 -2.17
C ASN A 78 -33.79 -12.82 -0.81
N ALA A 79 -33.95 -14.15 -0.83
CA ALA A 79 -33.92 -14.98 0.37
C ALA A 79 -32.58 -14.95 1.14
N ARG A 80 -31.51 -14.41 0.54
CA ARG A 80 -30.19 -14.19 1.17
C ARG A 80 -30.01 -12.76 1.71
N GLY A 81 -31.05 -11.92 1.66
CA GLY A 81 -30.99 -10.54 2.10
C GLY A 81 -30.33 -9.58 1.10
N ILE A 82 -30.09 -10.02 -0.14
CA ILE A 82 -29.44 -9.23 -1.18
C ILE A 82 -30.48 -8.50 -2.03
N SER A 83 -30.44 -7.17 -2.03
CA SER A 83 -31.15 -6.34 -3.01
C SER A 83 -30.25 -6.09 -4.21
N HIS A 84 -30.55 -6.73 -5.34
CA HIS A 84 -29.80 -6.57 -6.59
C HIS A 84 -30.47 -5.53 -7.48
N ASN A 85 -29.79 -4.41 -7.69
CA ASN A 85 -30.28 -3.24 -8.41
C ASN A 85 -29.43 -3.04 -9.66
N ARG A 86 -30.04 -3.04 -10.85
CA ARG A 86 -29.32 -2.85 -12.12
C ARG A 86 -29.54 -1.46 -12.69
N TYR A 87 -28.51 -0.90 -13.30
CA TYR A 87 -28.53 0.43 -13.88
C TYR A 87 -27.82 0.47 -15.24
N SER A 88 -28.30 1.31 -16.15
CA SER A 88 -27.52 1.73 -17.32
C SER A 88 -26.54 2.84 -16.96
N ASN A 89 -26.89 3.67 -15.96
CA ASN A 89 -26.05 4.74 -15.43
C ASN A 89 -26.16 4.79 -13.90
N PHE A 90 -25.03 4.86 -13.20
CA PHE A 90 -24.99 5.06 -11.75
C PHE A 90 -23.83 5.98 -11.41
N ASN A 91 -24.16 7.24 -11.15
CA ASN A 91 -23.26 8.28 -10.70
C ASN A 91 -23.74 8.81 -9.35
N VAL A 92 -22.85 9.52 -8.66
CA VAL A 92 -23.17 10.25 -7.45
C VAL A 92 -22.69 11.68 -7.62
N GLY A 93 -23.61 12.64 -7.60
CA GLY A 93 -23.28 14.06 -7.69
C GLY A 93 -22.73 14.60 -6.36
N PRO A 94 -22.28 15.86 -6.33
CA PRO A 94 -21.78 16.51 -5.11
C PRO A 94 -22.79 16.54 -3.95
N ASN A 95 -24.09 16.61 -4.27
CA ASN A 95 -25.16 16.58 -3.28
C ASN A 95 -25.44 15.16 -2.73
N GLY A 96 -24.78 14.14 -3.26
CA GLY A 96 -24.90 12.75 -2.82
C GLY A 96 -26.05 11.97 -3.46
N LEU A 97 -26.26 10.75 -2.96
CA LEU A 97 -27.30 9.80 -3.37
C LEU A 97 -27.77 9.03 -2.15
N ILE A 98 -29.08 8.83 -2.03
CA ILE A 98 -29.66 8.01 -0.95
C ILE A 98 -30.17 6.69 -1.54
N LEU A 99 -29.79 5.57 -0.94
CA LEU A 99 -30.34 4.24 -1.20
C LEU A 99 -31.36 3.91 -0.09
N ASN A 100 -32.64 3.84 -0.44
CA ASN A 100 -33.71 3.72 0.53
C ASN A 100 -33.95 2.26 0.96
N ASN A 101 -33.37 1.87 2.10
CA ASN A 101 -33.44 0.54 2.67
C ASN A 101 -34.46 0.44 3.84
N SER A 102 -35.53 1.23 3.80
CA SER A 102 -36.58 1.20 4.81
C SER A 102 -37.97 1.11 4.20
N ALA A 103 -38.84 0.28 4.78
CA ALA A 103 -40.27 0.29 4.45
C ALA A 103 -41.03 1.47 5.11
N GLN A 104 -40.39 2.17 6.05
CA GLN A 104 -40.96 3.27 6.82
C GLN A 104 -40.20 4.58 6.57
N ILE A 105 -40.79 5.72 6.92
CA ILE A 105 -40.10 7.02 6.88
C ILE A 105 -38.79 6.91 7.67
N SER A 106 -37.70 7.38 7.08
CA SER A 106 -36.37 7.37 7.70
C SER A 106 -35.75 8.75 7.66
N LYS A 107 -35.07 9.12 8.74
CA LYS A 107 -34.23 10.33 8.76
C LYS A 107 -32.85 9.97 8.17
N THR A 108 -32.40 10.77 7.21
CA THR A 108 -31.10 10.68 6.56
C THR A 108 -30.30 11.95 6.80
N GLU A 109 -28.99 11.84 6.75
CA GLU A 109 -28.05 12.96 6.90
C GLU A 109 -28.02 13.83 5.63
N LEU A 110 -28.09 13.20 4.45
CA LEU A 110 -28.05 13.91 3.17
C LEU A 110 -29.39 14.56 2.82
N GLY A 111 -30.52 13.91 3.10
CA GLY A 111 -31.84 14.25 2.56
C GLY A 111 -32.89 14.67 3.57
N GLY A 112 -32.60 14.61 4.88
CA GLY A 112 -33.60 14.78 5.92
C GLY A 112 -34.59 13.60 5.96
N TYR A 113 -35.89 13.86 6.07
CA TYR A 113 -36.87 12.77 6.09
C TYR A 113 -37.17 12.26 4.67
N VAL A 114 -36.93 10.97 4.45
CA VAL A 114 -37.22 10.25 3.21
C VAL A 114 -38.39 9.30 3.44
N ALA A 115 -39.33 9.24 2.50
CA ALA A 115 -40.50 8.36 2.57
C ALA A 115 -40.08 6.88 2.52
N GLY A 116 -40.93 5.98 3.03
CA GLY A 116 -40.65 4.54 2.97
C GLY A 116 -40.60 4.01 1.53
N ASN A 117 -39.72 3.05 1.29
CA ASN A 117 -39.62 2.28 0.05
C ASN A 117 -40.69 1.19 0.01
N ASN A 118 -41.65 1.34 -0.91
CA ASN A 118 -42.77 0.40 -1.07
C ASN A 118 -42.34 -1.01 -1.49
N ASN A 119 -41.16 -1.17 -2.13
CA ASN A 119 -40.63 -2.48 -2.49
C ASN A 119 -40.31 -3.34 -1.26
N LEU A 120 -40.09 -2.72 -0.10
CA LEU A 120 -39.64 -3.39 1.12
C LEU A 120 -40.78 -3.75 2.08
N GLN A 121 -42.03 -3.37 1.79
CA GLN A 121 -43.17 -3.57 2.71
C GLN A 121 -43.41 -5.04 3.07
N ARG A 122 -43.07 -5.98 2.18
CA ARG A 122 -43.29 -7.42 2.38
C ARG A 122 -42.02 -8.21 2.69
N SER A 123 -40.87 -7.68 2.29
CA SER A 123 -39.57 -8.36 2.41
C SER A 123 -38.76 -7.92 3.62
N GLY A 124 -39.03 -6.72 4.15
CA GLY A 124 -38.11 -6.04 5.06
C GLY A 124 -36.89 -5.49 4.33
N ALA A 125 -35.95 -4.96 5.13
CA ALA A 125 -34.72 -4.33 4.66
C ALA A 125 -33.69 -5.34 4.15
N ALA A 126 -32.88 -4.94 3.18
CA ALA A 126 -31.74 -5.71 2.70
C ALA A 126 -30.57 -5.63 3.69
N SER A 127 -29.81 -6.73 3.81
CA SER A 127 -28.52 -6.74 4.51
C SER A 127 -27.35 -6.41 3.59
N LEU A 128 -27.54 -6.56 2.27
CA LEU A 128 -26.59 -6.19 1.23
C LEU A 128 -27.32 -5.55 0.05
N ILE A 129 -26.83 -4.39 -0.39
CA ILE A 129 -27.33 -3.66 -1.55
C ILE A 129 -26.27 -3.77 -2.65
N LEU A 130 -26.60 -4.51 -3.71
CA LEU A 130 -25.77 -4.67 -4.89
C LEU A 130 -26.26 -3.74 -5.99
N ASN A 131 -25.44 -2.76 -6.38
CA ASN A 131 -25.68 -1.89 -7.52
C ASN A 131 -24.79 -2.33 -8.69
N GLU A 132 -25.38 -2.93 -9.72
CA GLU A 132 -24.67 -3.39 -10.92
C GLU A 132 -24.95 -2.44 -12.08
N VAL A 133 -23.90 -1.92 -12.71
CA VAL A 133 -23.98 -1.03 -13.86
C VAL A 133 -23.56 -1.78 -15.12
N THR A 134 -24.37 -1.70 -16.17
CA THR A 134 -24.20 -2.53 -17.37
C THR A 134 -23.81 -1.76 -18.63
N SER A 135 -23.70 -0.42 -18.58
CA SER A 135 -23.49 0.40 -19.78
C SER A 135 -22.42 1.49 -19.64
N ALA A 136 -22.65 2.55 -18.86
CA ALA A 136 -21.69 3.64 -18.72
C ALA A 136 -20.74 3.42 -17.52
N SER A 137 -19.59 4.10 -17.52
CA SER A 137 -18.72 4.18 -16.32
C SER A 137 -19.38 4.99 -15.21
N SER A 138 -18.97 4.75 -13.96
CA SER A 138 -19.51 5.43 -12.78
C SER A 138 -18.60 6.58 -12.33
N ARG A 139 -19.20 7.71 -12.01
CA ARG A 139 -18.54 8.87 -11.40
C ARG A 139 -19.18 9.19 -10.06
N LEU A 140 -18.41 9.04 -8.99
CA LEU A 140 -18.84 9.21 -7.60
C LEU A 140 -18.17 10.48 -7.04
N GLN A 141 -18.95 11.53 -6.83
CA GLN A 141 -18.45 12.86 -6.44
C GLN A 141 -19.07 13.42 -5.15
N GLY A 142 -19.72 12.55 -4.40
CA GLY A 142 -20.37 12.89 -3.14
C GLY A 142 -20.70 11.63 -2.35
N TYR A 143 -21.40 11.82 -1.25
CA TYR A 143 -21.73 10.72 -0.35
C TYR A 143 -22.86 9.83 -0.88
N THR A 144 -22.72 8.52 -0.68
CA THR A 144 -23.82 7.56 -0.81
C THR A 144 -24.29 7.17 0.58
N GLU A 145 -25.57 7.38 0.88
CA GLU A 145 -26.16 7.07 2.18
C GLU A 145 -27.21 5.97 2.06
N ILE A 146 -27.22 5.03 3.00
CA ILE A 146 -28.29 4.05 3.13
C ILE A 146 -29.34 4.58 4.13
N ALA A 147 -30.56 4.84 3.67
CA ALA A 147 -31.65 5.24 4.57
C ALA A 147 -32.22 4.03 5.31
N GLY A 148 -32.45 4.17 6.62
CA GLY A 148 -33.03 3.12 7.44
C GLY A 148 -32.00 2.12 7.95
N ALA A 149 -32.25 0.82 7.73
CA ALA A 149 -31.40 -0.23 8.27
C ALA A 149 -30.00 -0.23 7.63
N LYS A 150 -28.96 -0.25 8.47
CA LYS A 150 -27.54 -0.39 8.06
C LYS A 150 -27.37 -1.65 7.21
N ALA A 151 -26.66 -1.54 6.09
CA ALA A 151 -26.40 -2.67 5.20
C ALA A 151 -24.98 -2.60 4.60
N GLN A 152 -24.56 -3.67 3.94
CA GLN A 152 -23.36 -3.68 3.10
C GLN A 152 -23.69 -3.09 1.72
N LEU A 153 -22.73 -2.41 1.10
CA LEU A 153 -22.90 -1.75 -0.18
C LEU A 153 -21.89 -2.29 -1.20
N VAL A 154 -22.38 -2.69 -2.37
CA VAL A 154 -21.54 -3.03 -3.53
C VAL A 154 -21.92 -2.12 -4.70
N ILE A 155 -20.92 -1.50 -5.33
CA ILE A 155 -21.04 -0.80 -6.61
C ILE A 155 -20.14 -1.52 -7.60
N ALA A 156 -20.75 -2.26 -8.53
CA ALA A 156 -20.09 -3.07 -9.53
C ALA A 156 -20.29 -2.45 -10.92
N ASN A 157 -19.20 -1.99 -11.54
CA ASN A 157 -19.23 -1.41 -12.87
C ASN A 157 -18.00 -1.82 -13.70
N PRO A 158 -18.14 -2.82 -14.59
CA PRO A 158 -17.06 -3.26 -15.47
C PRO A 158 -16.49 -2.18 -16.40
N ASN A 159 -17.25 -1.13 -16.68
CA ASN A 159 -16.81 -0.02 -17.53
C ASN A 159 -15.89 0.97 -16.78
N GLY A 160 -15.68 0.77 -15.48
CA GLY A 160 -14.83 1.59 -14.63
C GLY A 160 -15.58 2.45 -13.63
N ILE A 161 -14.87 2.84 -12.58
CA ILE A 161 -15.38 3.66 -11.47
C ILE A 161 -14.37 4.76 -11.19
N SER A 162 -14.85 6.00 -11.11
CA SER A 162 -14.08 7.13 -10.62
C SER A 162 -14.72 7.66 -9.34
N CYS A 163 -13.92 7.80 -8.28
CA CYS A 163 -14.31 8.43 -7.03
C CYS A 163 -13.46 9.67 -6.83
N ASP A 164 -14.09 10.83 -6.62
CA ASP A 164 -13.41 12.08 -6.33
C ASP A 164 -14.27 12.91 -5.39
N SER A 165 -13.95 12.88 -4.08
CA SER A 165 -14.81 13.35 -2.99
C SER A 165 -16.01 12.43 -2.71
N CYS A 166 -15.88 11.13 -2.99
CA CYS A 166 -16.94 10.18 -2.61
C CYS A 166 -16.81 9.75 -1.14
N GLY A 167 -17.94 9.41 -0.53
CA GLY A 167 -17.96 8.84 0.82
C GLY A 167 -19.21 8.02 1.08
N PHE A 168 -19.27 7.37 2.23
CA PHE A 168 -20.35 6.44 2.54
C PHE A 168 -20.91 6.60 3.95
N LEU A 169 -22.24 6.59 4.07
CA LEU A 169 -22.96 6.73 5.33
C LEU A 169 -23.86 5.52 5.57
N ASN A 170 -23.96 5.11 6.84
CA ASN A 170 -24.79 4.00 7.31
C ASN A 170 -24.51 2.66 6.58
N THR A 171 -23.23 2.37 6.34
CA THR A 171 -22.76 1.10 5.79
C THR A 171 -21.66 0.49 6.64
N SER A 172 -21.64 -0.83 6.78
CA SER A 172 -20.55 -1.53 7.49
C SER A 172 -19.42 -1.91 6.55
N ARG A 173 -19.73 -2.12 5.28
CA ARG A 173 -18.79 -2.59 4.27
C ARG A 173 -19.11 -1.99 2.93
N VAL A 174 -18.09 -1.51 2.25
CA VAL A 174 -18.22 -0.98 0.89
C VAL A 174 -17.31 -1.76 -0.04
N THR A 175 -17.84 -2.24 -1.16
CA THR A 175 -17.07 -2.82 -2.25
C THR A 175 -17.26 -2.00 -3.51
N LEU A 176 -16.20 -1.38 -3.99
CA LEU A 176 -16.14 -0.76 -5.31
C LEU A 176 -15.42 -1.72 -6.25
N THR A 177 -16.08 -2.16 -7.33
CA THR A 177 -15.48 -3.15 -8.21
C THR A 177 -15.76 -2.93 -9.69
N THR A 178 -14.76 -3.25 -10.53
CA THR A 178 -14.94 -3.39 -11.99
C THR A 178 -15.22 -4.83 -12.41
N GLY A 179 -15.45 -5.72 -11.44
CA GLY A 179 -15.87 -7.09 -11.72
C GLY A 179 -17.38 -7.19 -11.93
N THR A 180 -17.79 -8.14 -12.77
CA THR A 180 -19.19 -8.56 -12.87
C THR A 180 -19.56 -9.40 -11.64
N PRO A 181 -20.69 -9.15 -10.95
CA PRO A 181 -21.08 -9.93 -9.78
C PRO A 181 -21.51 -11.35 -10.16
N ASN A 182 -20.97 -12.33 -9.45
CA ASN A 182 -21.28 -13.76 -9.63
C ASN A 182 -22.31 -14.19 -8.58
N LEU A 183 -23.59 -14.23 -8.95
CA LEU A 183 -24.65 -14.76 -8.08
C LEU A 183 -24.79 -16.28 -8.26
N GLY A 184 -24.87 -17.00 -7.15
CA GLY A 184 -25.18 -18.43 -7.11
C GLY A 184 -26.63 -18.72 -7.49
N SER A 185 -26.92 -19.99 -7.76
CA SER A 185 -28.29 -20.47 -8.03
C SER A 185 -29.24 -20.29 -6.84
N ASP A 186 -28.68 -20.18 -5.63
CA ASP A 186 -29.39 -19.87 -4.38
C ASP A 186 -29.52 -18.36 -4.11
N GLY A 187 -29.07 -17.51 -5.04
CA GLY A 187 -29.10 -16.06 -4.93
C GLY A 187 -28.01 -15.45 -4.04
N ALA A 188 -27.05 -16.23 -3.54
CA ALA A 188 -25.92 -15.69 -2.78
C ALA A 188 -24.90 -14.98 -3.69
N LEU A 189 -24.22 -13.94 -3.20
CA LEU A 189 -23.10 -13.31 -3.90
C LEU A 189 -21.82 -14.09 -3.62
N ASN A 190 -21.38 -14.89 -4.59
CA ASN A 190 -20.20 -15.74 -4.46
C ASN A 190 -18.91 -14.93 -4.66
N GLY A 191 -18.96 -13.86 -5.45
CA GLY A 191 -17.79 -13.03 -5.75
C GLY A 191 -17.95 -12.18 -7.00
N PHE A 192 -16.82 -11.84 -7.61
CA PHE A 192 -16.74 -10.99 -8.79
C PHE A 192 -15.79 -11.57 -9.83
N SER A 193 -16.17 -11.46 -11.11
CA SER A 193 -15.29 -11.77 -12.25
C SER A 193 -14.74 -10.48 -12.83
N ILE A 194 -13.46 -10.22 -12.59
CA ILE A 194 -12.73 -9.03 -13.05
C ILE A 194 -11.99 -9.40 -14.34
N THR A 195 -12.41 -8.81 -15.45
CA THR A 195 -11.76 -9.00 -16.76
C THR A 195 -11.14 -7.71 -17.29
N GLY A 196 -11.51 -6.57 -16.70
CA GLY A 196 -11.29 -5.25 -17.26
C GLY A 196 -11.64 -4.10 -16.30
N GLY A 197 -11.56 -2.88 -16.82
CA GLY A 197 -11.99 -1.67 -16.13
C GLY A 197 -10.98 -1.10 -15.12
N ALA A 198 -10.94 0.24 -15.06
CA ALA A 198 -10.12 0.99 -14.12
C ALA A 198 -10.96 1.54 -12.95
N LEU A 199 -10.37 1.53 -11.76
CA LEU A 199 -10.87 2.21 -10.57
C LEU A 199 -9.89 3.34 -10.23
N SER A 200 -10.36 4.58 -10.19
CA SER A 200 -9.52 5.75 -9.89
C SER A 200 -10.04 6.51 -8.69
N ILE A 201 -9.18 6.77 -7.71
CA ILE A 201 -9.43 7.68 -6.61
C ILE A 201 -8.75 9.01 -6.95
N GLY A 202 -9.55 10.02 -7.26
CA GLY A 202 -9.12 11.37 -7.59
C GLY A 202 -8.53 12.12 -6.40
N ARG A 203 -8.08 13.34 -6.65
CA ARG A 203 -7.32 14.17 -5.69
C ARG A 203 -8.10 14.52 -4.43
N ASN A 204 -9.43 14.59 -4.52
CA ASN A 204 -10.28 14.89 -3.36
C ASN A 204 -10.55 13.63 -2.50
N GLY A 205 -10.08 12.46 -2.93
CA GLY A 205 -10.05 11.26 -2.12
C GLY A 205 -11.36 10.48 -2.02
N LEU A 206 -11.33 9.50 -1.12
CA LEU A 206 -12.43 8.61 -0.74
C LEU A 206 -12.53 8.57 0.78
N ASP A 207 -13.67 9.01 1.32
CA ASP A 207 -13.96 8.94 2.75
C ASP A 207 -14.79 7.69 3.11
N ALA A 208 -14.14 6.73 3.74
CA ALA A 208 -14.77 5.55 4.30
C ALA A 208 -14.37 5.36 5.78
N PHE A 209 -14.10 6.46 6.51
CA PHE A 209 -13.64 6.40 7.90
C PHE A 209 -14.64 5.69 8.84
N ASN A 210 -15.93 5.84 8.57
CA ASN A 210 -17.02 5.19 9.31
C ASN A 210 -17.41 3.81 8.75
N VAL A 211 -16.62 3.26 7.81
CA VAL A 211 -16.84 1.95 7.21
C VAL A 211 -15.84 0.97 7.81
N ASP A 212 -16.36 -0.14 8.36
CA ASP A 212 -15.54 -1.17 9.03
C ASP A 212 -14.58 -1.83 8.02
N ARG A 213 -15.01 -1.99 6.77
CA ARG A 213 -14.19 -2.54 5.68
C ARG A 213 -14.48 -1.93 4.31
N LEU A 214 -13.42 -1.54 3.61
CA LEU A 214 -13.44 -1.07 2.22
C LEU A 214 -12.71 -2.07 1.31
N ASP A 215 -13.38 -2.53 0.27
CA ASP A 215 -12.80 -3.35 -0.80
C ASP A 215 -12.76 -2.57 -2.11
N LEU A 216 -11.57 -2.47 -2.71
CA LEU A 216 -11.32 -1.86 -4.00
C LEU A 216 -10.84 -2.96 -4.96
N LEU A 217 -11.73 -3.45 -5.82
CA LEU A 217 -11.49 -4.65 -6.62
C LEU A 217 -11.59 -4.33 -8.11
N SER A 218 -10.46 -4.13 -8.79
CA SER A 218 -10.47 -3.73 -10.21
C SER A 218 -9.37 -4.43 -11.00
N ARG A 219 -9.35 -4.25 -12.32
CA ARG A 219 -8.16 -4.68 -13.10
C ARG A 219 -6.99 -3.73 -12.83
N GLN A 220 -7.26 -2.43 -12.79
CA GLN A 220 -6.29 -1.39 -12.47
C GLN A 220 -6.85 -0.43 -11.41
N LEU A 221 -6.00 -0.03 -10.45
CA LEU A 221 -6.30 0.91 -9.38
C LEU A 221 -5.28 2.07 -9.41
N SER A 222 -5.78 3.30 -9.55
CA SER A 222 -5.00 4.53 -9.37
C SER A 222 -5.49 5.28 -8.13
N VAL A 223 -4.56 5.76 -7.30
CA VAL A 223 -4.85 6.52 -6.09
C VAL A 223 -4.07 7.83 -6.08
N ASP A 224 -4.75 8.90 -6.48
CA ASP A 224 -4.22 10.25 -6.55
C ASP A 224 -4.54 11.11 -5.32
N GLY A 225 -5.54 10.70 -4.52
CA GLY A 225 -5.95 11.35 -3.28
C GLY A 225 -5.90 10.41 -2.08
N SER A 226 -6.40 10.89 -0.94
CA SER A 226 -6.39 10.12 0.31
C SER A 226 -7.59 9.16 0.40
N ILE A 227 -7.34 7.96 0.92
CA ILE A 227 -8.34 6.95 1.27
C ILE A 227 -8.28 6.76 2.78
N TRP A 228 -9.43 6.85 3.44
CA TRP A 228 -9.56 6.64 4.89
C TRP A 228 -10.55 5.52 5.16
N THR A 229 -10.18 4.51 5.95
CA THR A 229 -11.08 3.42 6.35
C THR A 229 -10.55 2.68 7.60
N GLN A 230 -11.29 1.72 8.16
CA GLN A 230 -10.76 0.85 9.21
C GLN A 230 -9.96 -0.32 8.60
N GLU A 231 -10.57 -1.18 7.79
CA GLU A 231 -9.85 -2.23 7.04
C GLU A 231 -9.88 -1.95 5.53
N LEU A 232 -8.70 -1.89 4.91
CA LEU A 232 -8.58 -1.73 3.45
C LEU A 232 -8.09 -3.02 2.79
N VAL A 233 -8.86 -3.50 1.83
CA VAL A 233 -8.43 -4.53 0.87
C VAL A 233 -8.47 -3.95 -0.53
N ALA A 234 -7.32 -3.85 -1.19
CA ALA A 234 -7.24 -3.46 -2.59
C ALA A 234 -6.68 -4.61 -3.42
N ALA A 235 -7.44 -5.06 -4.42
CA ALA A 235 -7.04 -6.13 -5.33
C ALA A 235 -7.05 -5.63 -6.77
N ALA A 236 -5.93 -5.84 -7.46
CA ALA A 236 -5.73 -5.53 -8.86
C ALA A 236 -5.39 -6.76 -9.70
N GLY A 237 -5.75 -6.71 -10.98
CA GLY A 237 -5.52 -7.75 -11.98
C GLY A 237 -6.79 -8.49 -12.39
N ALA A 238 -6.72 -9.16 -13.54
CA ALA A 238 -7.79 -10.02 -14.03
C ALA A 238 -7.89 -11.33 -13.21
N GLY A 239 -9.10 -11.66 -12.75
CA GLY A 239 -9.32 -12.81 -11.88
C GLY A 239 -10.74 -12.93 -11.36
N ARG A 240 -11.02 -14.07 -10.73
CA ARG A 240 -12.20 -14.26 -9.89
C ARG A 240 -11.83 -14.05 -8.44
N VAL A 241 -12.54 -13.16 -7.77
CA VAL A 241 -12.35 -12.84 -6.36
C VAL A 241 -13.63 -13.20 -5.63
N SER A 242 -13.56 -13.96 -4.54
CA SER A 242 -14.72 -14.23 -3.69
C SER A 242 -15.19 -12.97 -2.97
N TYR A 243 -16.41 -13.00 -2.46
CA TYR A 243 -16.95 -11.86 -1.74
C TYR A 243 -16.16 -11.51 -0.47
N ASP A 244 -15.40 -12.42 0.14
CA ASP A 244 -14.50 -12.13 1.26
C ASP A 244 -13.15 -11.48 0.83
N GLY A 245 -12.97 -11.21 -0.47
CA GLY A 245 -11.77 -10.60 -1.03
C GLY A 245 -10.60 -11.57 -1.23
N MET A 246 -10.84 -12.88 -1.18
CA MET A 246 -9.84 -13.90 -1.52
C MET A 246 -9.83 -14.15 -3.04
N LEU A 247 -8.64 -14.27 -3.64
CA LEU A 247 -8.53 -14.69 -5.04
C LEU A 247 -8.92 -16.17 -5.15
N LEU A 248 -9.88 -16.47 -6.02
CA LEU A 248 -10.34 -17.84 -6.31
C LEU A 248 -9.62 -18.42 -7.52
N ASP A 249 -9.60 -17.69 -8.65
CA ASP A 249 -9.02 -18.11 -9.92
C ASP A 249 -8.36 -16.92 -10.63
N VAL A 250 -7.34 -17.16 -11.45
CA VAL A 250 -6.80 -16.17 -12.39
C VAL A 250 -7.56 -16.28 -13.71
N LEU A 251 -7.95 -15.14 -14.30
CA LEU A 251 -8.65 -15.07 -15.60
C LEU A 251 -7.78 -14.36 -16.64
N PRO A 252 -7.89 -14.71 -17.94
CA PRO A 252 -7.30 -13.90 -18.99
C PRO A 252 -8.01 -12.53 -19.06
N GLY A 253 -7.23 -11.45 -19.16
CA GLY A 253 -7.76 -10.10 -19.32
C GLY A 253 -8.45 -9.88 -20.68
N ALA A 254 -9.51 -9.07 -20.71
CA ALA A 254 -10.32 -8.83 -21.92
C ALA A 254 -9.99 -7.53 -22.68
N ASP A 255 -9.32 -6.57 -22.03
CA ASP A 255 -9.15 -5.18 -22.56
C ASP A 255 -7.81 -4.93 -23.29
N GLY A 256 -7.15 -5.97 -23.83
CA GLY A 256 -5.84 -5.84 -24.51
C GLY A 256 -4.63 -6.19 -23.62
N GLY A 257 -3.44 -5.69 -24.00
CA GLY A 257 -2.13 -6.05 -23.41
C GLY A 257 -2.04 -5.86 -21.89
N LEU A 258 -1.13 -6.59 -21.25
CA LEU A 258 -0.95 -6.60 -19.79
C LEU A 258 -0.65 -5.18 -19.26
N PRO A 259 -1.42 -4.65 -18.28
CA PRO A 259 -1.03 -3.42 -17.59
C PRO A 259 0.26 -3.69 -16.80
N ALA A 260 1.30 -2.88 -16.99
CA ALA A 260 2.54 -3.06 -16.23
C ALA A 260 2.37 -2.83 -14.71
N ILE A 261 1.35 -2.03 -14.32
CA ILE A 261 1.08 -1.62 -12.95
C ILE A 261 -0.40 -1.86 -12.64
N GLY A 262 -0.66 -2.62 -11.57
CA GLY A 262 -2.03 -2.92 -11.12
C GLY A 262 -2.51 -1.93 -10.08
N ILE A 263 -1.65 -1.58 -9.12
CA ILE A 263 -1.92 -0.58 -8.08
C ILE A 263 -0.87 0.52 -8.18
N ASP A 264 -1.30 1.75 -8.48
CA ASP A 264 -0.44 2.94 -8.50
C ASP A 264 -0.94 3.94 -7.46
N VAL A 265 -0.12 4.23 -6.45
CA VAL A 265 -0.38 5.27 -5.46
C VAL A 265 0.53 6.46 -5.74
N ALA A 266 -0.06 7.56 -6.17
CA ALA A 266 0.64 8.79 -6.51
C ALA A 266 1.28 9.45 -5.28
N GLN A 267 2.22 10.36 -5.50
CA GLN A 267 2.96 11.03 -4.41
C GLN A 267 2.06 11.82 -3.44
N LEU A 268 0.98 12.40 -3.95
CA LEU A 268 -0.02 13.14 -3.14
C LEU A 268 -1.16 12.23 -2.66
N GLY A 269 -1.20 10.98 -3.15
CA GLY A 269 -2.16 9.98 -2.73
C GLY A 269 -1.75 9.33 -1.41
N GLY A 270 -2.70 8.68 -0.75
CA GLY A 270 -2.40 7.88 0.42
C GLY A 270 -3.53 6.94 0.82
N MET A 271 -3.16 5.83 1.44
CA MET A 271 -4.07 4.86 2.03
C MET A 271 -3.83 4.84 3.54
N TYR A 272 -4.85 5.22 4.29
CA TYR A 272 -4.81 5.32 5.75
C TYR A 272 -5.89 4.40 6.32
N ALA A 273 -5.46 3.33 6.98
CA ALA A 273 -6.36 2.37 7.56
C ALA A 273 -5.81 1.80 8.87
N GLU A 274 -6.62 1.08 9.65
CA GLU A 274 -6.11 0.27 10.76
C GLU A 274 -5.27 -0.90 10.24
N ARG A 275 -5.74 -1.55 9.15
CA ARG A 275 -5.05 -2.64 8.44
C ARG A 275 -5.14 -2.44 6.92
N ILE A 276 -4.05 -2.74 6.21
CA ILE A 276 -3.98 -2.63 4.75
C ILE A 276 -3.54 -3.96 4.14
N ARG A 277 -4.27 -4.42 3.12
CA ARG A 277 -3.87 -5.55 2.26
C ARG A 277 -3.97 -5.16 0.79
N LEU A 278 -2.82 -5.15 0.10
CA LEU A 278 -2.71 -4.89 -1.33
C LEU A 278 -2.37 -6.18 -2.06
N ILE A 279 -3.15 -6.53 -3.08
CA ILE A 279 -2.99 -7.78 -3.83
C ILE A 279 -2.95 -7.46 -5.32
N ALA A 280 -1.87 -7.80 -6.01
CA ALA A 280 -1.77 -7.73 -7.47
C ALA A 280 -1.54 -9.14 -8.04
N THR A 281 -2.57 -9.71 -8.65
CA THR A 281 -2.63 -11.18 -8.92
C THR A 281 -2.34 -11.57 -10.36
N GLU A 282 -2.50 -10.65 -11.30
CA GLU A 282 -2.21 -10.88 -12.71
C GLU A 282 -0.68 -10.93 -12.90
N ALA A 283 -0.18 -11.99 -13.54
CA ALA A 283 1.26 -12.23 -13.66
C ALA A 283 1.97 -11.05 -14.35
N GLY A 284 3.02 -10.54 -13.72
CA GLY A 284 3.76 -9.35 -14.20
C GLY A 284 3.16 -8.01 -13.81
N VAL A 285 1.94 -7.98 -13.25
CA VAL A 285 1.29 -6.76 -12.78
C VAL A 285 1.83 -6.39 -11.40
N GLY A 286 2.43 -5.21 -11.30
CA GLY A 286 3.11 -4.74 -10.09
C GLY A 286 2.30 -3.81 -9.19
N VAL A 287 2.92 -3.46 -8.05
CA VAL A 287 2.47 -2.43 -7.12
C VAL A 287 3.50 -1.30 -7.10
N VAL A 288 3.06 -0.06 -7.30
CA VAL A 288 3.90 1.13 -7.19
C VAL A 288 3.28 2.07 -6.16
N SER A 289 4.06 2.48 -5.17
CA SER A 289 3.64 3.46 -4.18
C SER A 289 4.68 4.56 -4.04
N ARG A 290 4.32 5.78 -4.45
CA ARG A 290 5.07 7.02 -4.24
C ARG A 290 4.48 7.86 -3.11
N GLY A 291 3.25 7.55 -2.68
CA GLY A 291 2.53 8.22 -1.60
C GLY A 291 2.68 7.51 -0.26
N THR A 292 1.69 7.67 0.60
CA THR A 292 1.69 7.07 1.95
C THR A 292 0.78 5.85 2.02
N LEU A 293 1.31 4.72 2.49
CA LEU A 293 0.55 3.56 2.96
C LEU A 293 0.76 3.47 4.47
N ALA A 294 -0.30 3.70 5.26
CA ALA A 294 -0.21 3.76 6.72
C ALA A 294 -1.26 2.85 7.38
N ALA A 295 -0.81 1.73 7.94
CA ALA A 295 -1.61 0.88 8.81
C ALA A 295 -1.44 1.33 10.28
N GLN A 296 -2.46 1.97 10.86
CA GLN A 296 -2.38 2.70 12.12
C GLN A 296 -2.52 1.82 13.36
N SER A 297 -3.16 0.65 13.26
CA SER A 297 -3.45 -0.22 14.41
C SER A 297 -3.05 -1.68 14.21
N GLY A 298 -2.74 -2.09 12.98
CA GLY A 298 -2.40 -3.47 12.64
C GLY A 298 -1.36 -3.58 11.54
N ASP A 299 -1.41 -4.70 10.82
CA ASP A 299 -0.44 -5.06 9.78
C ASP A 299 -0.66 -4.33 8.45
N LEU A 300 0.42 -4.25 7.68
CA LEU A 300 0.40 -3.91 6.25
C LEU A 300 0.94 -5.09 5.43
N GLN A 301 0.16 -5.54 4.45
CA GLN A 301 0.52 -6.66 3.58
C GLN A 301 0.45 -6.25 2.11
N ILE A 302 1.50 -6.60 1.34
CA ILE A 302 1.56 -6.43 -0.11
C ILE A 302 1.95 -7.78 -0.71
N ASP A 303 1.06 -8.37 -1.52
CA ASP A 303 1.33 -9.58 -2.27
C ASP A 303 1.18 -9.28 -3.78
N SER A 304 2.28 -9.36 -4.52
CA SER A 304 2.37 -8.97 -5.94
C SER A 304 2.92 -10.11 -6.79
N ALA A 305 2.20 -10.44 -7.87
CA ALA A 305 2.64 -11.33 -8.94
C ALA A 305 3.61 -10.65 -9.92
N GLY A 306 3.90 -9.35 -9.73
CA GLY A 306 4.87 -8.56 -10.48
C GLY A 306 5.94 -7.94 -9.59
N GLN A 307 6.43 -6.77 -10.00
CA GLN A 307 7.38 -5.98 -9.23
C GLN A 307 6.67 -5.18 -8.12
N VAL A 308 7.41 -4.77 -7.11
CA VAL A 308 6.94 -3.83 -6.08
C VAL A 308 7.93 -2.67 -5.98
N SER A 309 7.43 -1.43 -6.10
CA SER A 309 8.24 -0.22 -5.93
C SER A 309 7.66 0.65 -4.82
N LEU A 310 8.46 0.90 -3.78
CA LEU A 310 8.11 1.69 -2.60
C LEU A 310 9.00 2.92 -2.51
N GLY A 311 8.58 4.00 -3.17
CA GLY A 311 9.27 5.29 -3.20
C GLY A 311 8.77 6.30 -2.16
N GLY A 312 7.57 6.09 -1.60
CA GLY A 312 6.97 6.93 -0.55
C GLY A 312 7.13 6.35 0.85
N THR A 313 6.13 6.57 1.70
CA THR A 313 6.12 6.08 3.09
C THR A 313 5.22 4.86 3.20
N THR A 314 5.75 3.72 3.63
CA THR A 314 4.99 2.49 3.87
C THR A 314 5.23 2.05 5.31
N VAL A 315 4.26 2.29 6.19
CA VAL A 315 4.42 2.05 7.63
C VAL A 315 3.24 1.32 8.23
N ALA A 316 3.52 0.45 9.20
CA ALA A 316 2.51 -0.22 10.01
C ALA A 316 2.80 -0.02 11.50
N ARG A 317 1.75 -0.06 12.32
CA ARG A 317 1.93 -0.21 13.77
C ARG A 317 2.54 -1.57 14.08
N ASP A 318 1.97 -2.64 13.55
CA ASP A 318 2.41 -4.01 13.80
C ASP A 318 3.40 -4.45 12.72
N ALA A 319 3.16 -5.54 11.97
CA ALA A 319 4.10 -6.05 11.00
C ALA A 319 3.89 -5.45 9.59
N VAL A 320 4.99 -5.35 8.83
CA VAL A 320 4.95 -5.12 7.38
C VAL A 320 5.42 -6.38 6.66
N ASN A 321 4.59 -6.93 5.77
CA ASN A 321 4.94 -8.08 4.94
C ASN A 321 4.82 -7.72 3.46
N VAL A 322 5.92 -7.83 2.71
CA VAL A 322 5.95 -7.58 1.27
C VAL A 322 6.44 -8.83 0.56
N ARG A 323 5.62 -9.36 -0.35
CA ARG A 323 5.96 -10.46 -1.26
C ARG A 323 5.82 -9.98 -2.70
N ALA A 324 6.91 -10.07 -3.45
CA ALA A 324 6.94 -9.80 -4.87
C ALA A 324 7.41 -11.07 -5.60
N THR A 325 6.72 -11.47 -6.65
CA THR A 325 7.26 -12.50 -7.57
C THR A 325 8.40 -11.93 -8.41
N GLY A 326 8.35 -10.61 -8.70
CA GLY A 326 9.42 -9.87 -9.36
C GLY A 326 10.39 -9.19 -8.39
N ALA A 327 11.02 -8.12 -8.87
CA ALA A 327 11.92 -7.29 -8.08
C ALA A 327 11.16 -6.42 -7.05
N LEU A 328 11.81 -6.17 -5.91
CA LEU A 328 11.40 -5.17 -4.92
C LEU A 328 12.40 -4.00 -4.93
N ASP A 329 11.93 -2.79 -5.24
CA ASP A 329 12.70 -1.55 -5.18
C ASP A 329 12.16 -0.65 -4.07
N GLN A 330 12.87 -0.58 -2.95
CA GLN A 330 12.53 0.25 -1.80
C GLN A 330 13.49 1.45 -1.77
N ARG A 331 12.95 2.67 -1.89
CA ARG A 331 13.72 3.93 -1.86
C ARG A 331 13.21 4.95 -0.86
N GLY A 332 11.96 4.83 -0.44
CA GLY A 332 11.35 5.74 0.53
C GLY A 332 11.57 5.31 1.99
N VAL A 333 10.51 5.40 2.80
CA VAL A 333 10.51 4.92 4.19
C VAL A 333 9.68 3.66 4.28
N LEU A 334 10.25 2.59 4.82
CA LEU A 334 9.54 1.34 5.10
C LEU A 334 9.70 0.97 6.56
N GLY A 335 8.63 0.73 7.31
CA GLY A 335 8.83 0.33 8.70
C GLY A 335 7.64 -0.13 9.51
N SER A 336 7.97 -0.71 10.66
CA SER A 336 7.04 -1.19 11.69
C SER A 336 7.33 -0.54 13.04
N GLN A 337 6.29 -0.12 13.76
CA GLN A 337 6.43 0.52 15.08
C GLN A 337 6.55 -0.48 16.23
N GLN A 338 5.97 -1.67 16.11
CA GLN A 338 5.90 -2.70 17.15
C GLN A 338 6.21 -4.11 16.63
N GLY A 339 6.20 -4.32 15.32
CA GLY A 339 6.39 -5.64 14.71
C GLY A 339 7.64 -5.79 13.85
N ASP A 340 7.63 -6.84 13.04
CA ASP A 340 8.69 -7.18 12.09
C ASP A 340 8.44 -6.55 10.70
N VAL A 341 9.51 -6.40 9.93
CA VAL A 341 9.45 -6.15 8.48
C VAL A 341 9.96 -7.40 7.76
N ARG A 342 9.09 -8.06 6.98
CA ARG A 342 9.45 -9.24 6.17
C ARG A 342 9.33 -8.94 4.69
N LEU A 343 10.43 -9.13 3.96
CA LEU A 343 10.52 -8.87 2.52
C LEU A 343 10.89 -10.17 1.79
N ARG A 344 10.13 -10.50 0.75
CA ARG A 344 10.40 -11.64 -0.15
C ARG A 344 10.26 -11.17 -1.60
N ALA A 345 11.27 -11.45 -2.43
CA ALA A 345 11.31 -11.01 -3.82
C ALA A 345 12.18 -11.91 -4.70
N ALA A 346 12.10 -11.78 -6.02
CA ALA A 346 13.10 -12.37 -6.91
C ALA A 346 14.46 -11.67 -6.79
N SER A 347 14.48 -10.36 -6.63
CA SER A 347 15.67 -9.54 -6.36
C SER A 347 15.28 -8.31 -5.56
N MET A 348 16.21 -7.71 -4.83
CA MET A 348 15.91 -6.56 -3.97
C MET A 348 16.92 -5.42 -4.13
N THR A 349 16.40 -4.19 -4.16
CA THR A 349 17.14 -2.96 -3.93
C THR A 349 16.55 -2.27 -2.71
N LEU A 350 17.36 -2.11 -1.67
CA LEU A 350 17.02 -1.46 -0.40
C LEU A 350 17.87 -0.21 -0.26
N ALA A 351 17.37 0.90 -0.80
CA ALA A 351 18.09 2.16 -0.95
C ALA A 351 17.55 3.29 -0.05
N GLY A 352 16.40 3.10 0.59
CA GLY A 352 15.81 4.08 1.50
C GLY A 352 16.05 3.78 2.98
N ASP A 353 15.17 4.29 3.82
CA ASP A 353 15.17 4.03 5.25
C ASP A 353 14.26 2.83 5.58
N LEU A 354 14.82 1.82 6.24
CA LEU A 354 14.06 0.71 6.82
C LEU A 354 14.17 0.73 8.35
N VAL A 355 13.03 0.74 9.04
CA VAL A 355 12.99 0.71 10.51
C VAL A 355 12.03 -0.38 10.97
N ALA A 356 12.51 -1.35 11.75
CA ALA A 356 11.65 -2.36 12.35
C ALA A 356 11.85 -2.40 13.87
N ALA A 357 10.78 -2.34 14.65
CA ALA A 357 10.89 -2.55 16.10
C ALA A 357 11.34 -3.97 16.44
N GLY A 358 10.83 -4.96 15.71
CA GLY A 358 11.24 -6.37 15.77
C GLY A 358 12.38 -6.69 14.80
N ALA A 359 12.24 -7.76 14.03
CA ALA A 359 13.20 -8.19 13.03
C ALA A 359 12.96 -7.53 11.65
N LEU A 360 14.05 -7.23 10.95
CA LEU A 360 14.06 -7.06 9.49
C LEU A 360 14.55 -8.37 8.87
N ASP A 361 13.67 -9.09 8.16
CA ASP A 361 13.98 -10.30 7.41
C ASP A 361 13.76 -10.06 5.91
N ALA A 362 14.85 -9.85 5.15
CA ALA A 362 14.80 -9.66 3.70
C ALA A 362 15.50 -10.82 2.97
N GLN A 363 14.74 -11.56 2.17
CA GLN A 363 15.25 -12.70 1.41
C GLN A 363 14.85 -12.61 -0.06
N ALA A 364 15.84 -12.67 -0.95
CA ALA A 364 15.63 -12.77 -2.38
C ALA A 364 16.09 -14.13 -2.92
N GLY A 365 15.44 -14.61 -3.99
CA GLY A 365 15.95 -15.75 -4.75
C GLY A 365 17.20 -15.41 -5.58
N GLY A 366 17.36 -14.14 -5.95
CA GLY A 366 18.49 -13.56 -6.65
C GLY A 366 19.25 -12.56 -5.77
N GLY A 367 19.82 -11.52 -6.38
CA GLY A 367 20.65 -10.55 -5.68
C GLY A 367 19.89 -9.61 -4.72
N VAL A 368 20.52 -9.27 -3.61
CA VAL A 368 20.10 -8.20 -2.69
C VAL A 368 21.14 -7.09 -2.71
N THR A 369 20.72 -5.88 -3.07
CA THR A 369 21.53 -4.66 -2.97
C THR A 369 20.99 -3.77 -1.87
N HIS A 370 21.77 -3.56 -0.83
CA HIS A 370 21.49 -2.65 0.26
C HIS A 370 22.47 -1.48 0.22
N VAL A 371 21.94 -0.28 -0.02
CA VAL A 371 22.69 0.99 -0.06
C VAL A 371 22.06 2.07 0.83
N GLY A 372 20.89 1.78 1.40
CA GLY A 372 20.15 2.67 2.29
C GLY A 372 20.57 2.55 3.75
N ARG A 373 19.65 2.87 4.65
CA ARG A 373 19.84 2.76 6.11
C ARG A 373 18.81 1.80 6.67
N SER A 374 19.24 0.83 7.47
CA SER A 374 18.33 -0.09 8.13
C SER A 374 18.64 -0.21 9.62
N SER A 375 17.62 -0.04 10.44
CA SER A 375 17.68 -0.20 11.89
C SER A 375 16.62 -1.18 12.35
N ALA A 376 16.99 -2.22 13.08
CA ALA A 376 16.04 -3.18 13.61
C ALA A 376 16.49 -3.84 14.91
N GLY A 377 15.57 -4.50 15.61
CA GLY A 377 15.88 -5.39 16.74
C GLY A 377 16.82 -6.53 16.33
N SER A 378 16.61 -7.11 15.15
CA SER A 378 17.60 -7.98 14.48
C SER A 378 17.49 -7.78 12.96
N ILE A 379 18.59 -8.01 12.24
CA ILE A 379 18.61 -7.89 10.78
C ILE A 379 19.08 -9.19 10.18
N ARG A 380 18.31 -9.74 9.24
CA ARG A 380 18.72 -10.82 8.36
C ARG A 380 18.54 -10.44 6.89
N LEU A 381 19.62 -10.45 6.13
CA LEU A 381 19.62 -10.25 4.68
C LEU A 381 20.18 -11.49 3.99
N PHE A 382 19.47 -12.00 2.97
CA PHE A 382 19.91 -13.16 2.20
C PHE A 382 19.53 -13.06 0.72
N GLY A 383 20.44 -13.48 -0.16
CA GLY A 383 20.21 -13.61 -1.59
C GLY A 383 21.18 -14.59 -2.26
N SER A 384 21.08 -14.78 -3.57
CA SER A 384 22.11 -15.48 -4.33
C SER A 384 23.45 -14.74 -4.26
N GLU A 385 23.36 -13.41 -4.23
CA GLU A 385 24.44 -12.44 -4.09
C GLU A 385 23.97 -11.36 -3.12
N LEU A 386 24.85 -10.84 -2.27
CA LEU A 386 24.52 -9.78 -1.33
C LEU A 386 25.55 -8.65 -1.45
N ASN A 387 25.06 -7.44 -1.72
CA ASN A 387 25.85 -6.22 -1.59
C ASN A 387 25.30 -5.35 -0.44
N ALA A 388 26.06 -5.19 0.64
CA ALA A 388 25.70 -4.42 1.84
C ALA A 388 26.61 -3.19 1.98
N ASP A 389 26.39 -2.21 1.09
CA ASP A 389 27.17 -0.97 1.02
C ASP A 389 26.55 0.17 1.83
N GLY A 390 25.33 0.00 2.33
CA GLY A 390 24.63 0.96 3.17
C GLY A 390 25.01 0.94 4.65
N SER A 391 24.09 1.41 5.49
CA SER A 391 24.21 1.35 6.96
C SER A 391 23.24 0.33 7.54
N LEU A 392 23.76 -0.64 8.28
CA LEU A 392 22.99 -1.68 8.97
C LEU A 392 23.21 -1.56 10.47
N HIS A 393 22.13 -1.40 11.23
CA HIS A 393 22.17 -1.34 12.68
C HIS A 393 21.17 -2.32 13.29
N ALA A 394 21.66 -3.47 13.75
CA ALA A 394 20.87 -4.43 14.50
C ALA A 394 21.15 -4.25 16.00
N ALA A 395 20.11 -4.02 16.80
CA ALA A 395 20.24 -3.98 18.27
C ALA A 395 20.67 -5.34 18.84
N GLY A 396 20.24 -6.43 18.21
CA GLY A 396 20.58 -7.81 18.51
C GLY A 396 21.50 -8.42 17.45
N ALA A 397 21.06 -9.55 16.86
CA ALA A 397 21.85 -10.26 15.86
C ALA A 397 21.76 -9.59 14.47
N LEU A 398 22.91 -9.55 13.79
CA LEU A 398 23.06 -9.21 12.38
C LEU A 398 23.50 -10.47 11.62
N ASP A 399 22.63 -10.97 10.74
CA ASP A 399 22.90 -12.14 9.91
C ASP A 399 22.89 -11.76 8.43
N LEU A 400 24.04 -11.84 7.77
CA LEU A 400 24.17 -11.54 6.34
C LEU A 400 24.58 -12.80 5.60
N GLY A 401 23.82 -13.18 4.59
CA GLY A 401 24.06 -14.41 3.84
C GLY A 401 24.00 -14.22 2.33
N ALA A 402 24.83 -14.96 1.61
CA ALA A 402 24.72 -15.14 0.17
C ALA A 402 25.03 -16.59 -0.20
N ASP A 403 24.50 -17.08 -1.32
CA ASP A 403 24.97 -18.36 -1.88
C ASP A 403 26.36 -18.20 -2.51
N GLY A 404 26.53 -17.15 -3.32
CA GLY A 404 27.76 -16.79 -4.02
C GLY A 404 28.60 -15.80 -3.22
N LEU A 405 28.61 -14.54 -3.67
CA LEU A 405 29.42 -13.49 -3.06
C LEU A 405 28.61 -12.54 -2.17
N LEU A 406 29.18 -12.26 -1.00
CA LEU A 406 28.75 -11.24 -0.06
C LEU A 406 29.81 -10.13 -0.04
N ARG A 407 29.42 -8.93 -0.49
CA ARG A 407 30.19 -7.69 -0.36
C ARG A 407 29.61 -6.84 0.78
N SER A 408 30.48 -6.25 1.59
CA SER A 408 30.10 -5.24 2.58
C SER A 408 31.09 -4.09 2.54
N GLY A 409 30.76 -3.04 1.78
CA GLY A 409 31.53 -1.79 1.71
C GLY A 409 31.07 -0.72 2.69
N GLY A 410 29.91 -0.89 3.32
CA GLY A 410 29.27 0.08 4.19
C GLY A 410 29.66 -0.03 5.67
N VAL A 411 28.73 0.37 6.55
CA VAL A 411 28.88 0.25 8.01
C VAL A 411 27.80 -0.68 8.55
N ALA A 412 28.21 -1.74 9.22
CA ALA A 412 27.32 -2.74 9.77
C ALA A 412 27.62 -2.97 11.25
N TYR A 413 26.57 -2.97 12.08
CA TYR A 413 26.64 -3.18 13.52
C TYR A 413 25.62 -4.23 13.95
N GLY A 414 26.09 -5.25 14.71
CA GLY A 414 25.23 -6.20 15.41
C GLY A 414 25.47 -6.15 16.92
N GLY A 415 24.51 -5.65 17.69
CA GLY A 415 24.65 -5.44 19.13
C GLY A 415 24.86 -6.73 19.94
N ALA A 416 24.44 -7.89 19.43
CA ALA A 416 24.73 -9.19 20.03
C ALA A 416 25.76 -10.00 19.21
N SER A 417 25.50 -10.27 17.94
CA SER A 417 26.45 -10.98 17.07
C SER A 417 26.36 -10.46 15.64
N ALA A 418 27.43 -10.64 14.87
CA ALA A 418 27.45 -10.43 13.43
C ALA A 418 27.93 -11.70 12.73
N ASN A 419 27.02 -12.41 12.06
CA ASN A 419 27.33 -13.64 11.34
C ASN A 419 27.22 -13.40 9.83
N LEU A 420 28.31 -13.65 9.11
CA LEU A 420 28.36 -13.57 7.66
C LEU A 420 28.64 -14.97 7.08
N ARG A 421 27.84 -15.38 6.10
CA ARG A 421 27.98 -16.68 5.42
C ARG A 421 27.84 -16.54 3.90
N ALA A 422 28.84 -16.97 3.15
CA ALA A 422 28.79 -16.99 1.69
C ALA A 422 29.82 -17.92 1.08
N ALA A 423 29.77 -18.22 -0.22
CA ALA A 423 30.93 -18.85 -0.88
C ALA A 423 32.15 -17.93 -0.84
N GLN A 424 31.95 -16.62 -1.03
CA GLN A 424 32.98 -15.60 -0.96
C GLN A 424 32.51 -14.43 -0.11
N ILE A 425 33.36 -13.96 0.82
CA ILE A 425 33.11 -12.76 1.61
C ILE A 425 34.18 -11.71 1.26
N ALA A 426 33.74 -10.51 0.88
CA ALA A 426 34.61 -9.37 0.63
C ALA A 426 34.15 -8.16 1.47
N LEU A 427 34.95 -7.80 2.47
CA LEU A 427 34.65 -6.73 3.42
C LEU A 427 35.63 -5.59 3.21
N SER A 428 35.17 -4.47 2.69
CA SER A 428 35.97 -3.24 2.55
C SER A 428 35.51 -2.13 3.49
N GLY A 429 34.32 -2.26 4.08
CA GLY A 429 33.74 -1.33 5.04
C GLY A 429 34.05 -1.67 6.50
N THR A 430 33.16 -1.25 7.40
CA THR A 430 33.30 -1.50 8.85
C THR A 430 32.20 -2.45 9.31
N LEU A 431 32.61 -3.56 9.94
CA LEU A 431 31.72 -4.49 10.64
C LEU A 431 32.07 -4.50 12.13
N GLN A 432 31.10 -4.14 12.96
CA GLN A 432 31.26 -4.14 14.42
C GLN A 432 30.24 -5.08 15.06
N SER A 433 30.60 -5.68 16.19
CA SER A 433 29.65 -6.41 17.02
C SER A 433 29.85 -6.17 18.51
N GLY A 434 28.73 -6.02 19.23
CA GLY A 434 28.70 -6.00 20.69
C GLY A 434 29.03 -7.35 21.35
N ALA A 435 29.12 -8.44 20.58
CA ALA A 435 29.83 -9.64 21.03
C ALA A 435 30.71 -10.25 19.94
N THR A 436 30.23 -11.26 19.20
CA THR A 436 31.07 -12.07 18.30
C THR A 436 30.87 -11.66 16.84
N ILE A 437 31.97 -11.55 16.09
CA ILE A 437 31.95 -11.53 14.62
C ILE A 437 32.34 -12.92 14.13
N ALA A 438 31.49 -13.56 13.31
CA ALA A 438 31.76 -14.85 12.71
C ALA A 438 31.63 -14.79 11.17
N LEU A 439 32.73 -15.01 10.46
CA LEU A 439 32.78 -15.07 9.00
C LEU A 439 32.97 -16.52 8.58
N ASN A 440 32.08 -17.06 7.74
CA ASN A 440 32.19 -18.43 7.23
C ASN A 440 32.07 -18.43 5.71
N ALA A 441 33.15 -18.80 5.01
CA ALA A 441 33.16 -18.85 3.55
C ALA A 441 34.18 -19.84 2.98
N ASN A 442 34.20 -19.99 1.64
CA ASN A 442 35.35 -20.63 1.00
C ASN A 442 36.53 -19.66 0.94
N THR A 443 36.28 -18.40 0.57
CA THR A 443 37.30 -17.35 0.59
C THR A 443 36.82 -16.13 1.36
N VAL A 444 37.72 -15.56 2.18
CA VAL A 444 37.44 -14.33 2.94
C VAL A 444 38.50 -13.28 2.62
N ASP A 445 38.06 -12.12 2.16
CA ASP A 445 38.87 -10.91 1.98
C ASP A 445 38.39 -9.83 2.96
N ALA A 446 39.05 -9.70 4.11
CA ALA A 446 38.78 -8.68 5.13
C ALA A 446 39.74 -7.50 4.96
N LEU A 447 39.35 -6.54 4.11
CA LEU A 447 40.14 -5.37 3.72
C LEU A 447 39.80 -4.12 4.54
N GLY A 448 38.61 -4.08 5.15
CA GLY A 448 38.14 -3.01 5.99
C GLY A 448 38.37 -3.25 7.48
N THR A 449 37.43 -2.80 8.31
CA THR A 449 37.51 -2.93 9.79
C THR A 449 36.58 -4.03 10.29
N LEU A 450 37.12 -4.95 11.09
CA LEU A 450 36.38 -5.90 11.92
C LEU A 450 36.64 -5.56 13.39
N ASP A 451 35.56 -5.30 14.13
CA ASP A 451 35.64 -4.88 15.53
C ASP A 451 34.67 -5.69 16.39
N ALA A 452 35.17 -6.78 16.96
CA ALA A 452 34.39 -7.66 17.82
C ALA A 452 34.65 -7.31 19.29
N ALA A 453 33.60 -7.00 20.05
CA ALA A 453 33.74 -6.75 21.49
C ALA A 453 34.20 -7.99 22.29
N THR A 454 33.91 -9.20 21.79
CA THR A 454 34.33 -10.47 22.40
C THR A 454 35.23 -11.25 21.45
N ALA A 455 34.68 -12.18 20.69
CA ALA A 455 35.44 -13.07 19.82
C ALA A 455 35.37 -12.66 18.34
N LEU A 456 36.48 -12.82 17.64
CA LEU A 456 36.53 -12.78 16.18
C LEU A 456 36.81 -14.18 15.63
N GLN A 457 35.90 -14.70 14.81
CA GLN A 457 36.02 -16.01 14.16
C GLN A 457 36.01 -15.83 12.65
N ILE A 458 37.08 -16.23 11.97
CA ILE A 458 37.18 -16.21 10.51
C ILE A 458 37.47 -17.62 10.03
N ASN A 459 36.48 -18.27 9.43
CA ASN A 459 36.59 -19.63 8.91
C ASN A 459 36.49 -19.61 7.37
N GLY A 460 37.64 -19.79 6.70
CA GLY A 460 37.75 -19.98 5.26
C GLY A 460 38.09 -21.43 4.92
N ASN A 461 37.30 -22.12 4.09
CA ASN A 461 37.68 -23.45 3.58
C ASN A 461 38.86 -23.40 2.59
N GLY A 462 39.12 -22.23 2.01
CA GLY A 462 40.24 -21.94 1.12
C GLY A 462 41.09 -20.79 1.68
N ASN A 463 41.34 -19.77 0.85
CA ASN A 463 42.22 -18.66 1.24
C ASN A 463 41.50 -17.64 2.12
N VAL A 464 42.23 -17.08 3.09
CA VAL A 464 41.79 -15.96 3.93
C VAL A 464 42.83 -14.85 3.83
N ARG A 465 42.37 -13.63 3.59
CA ARG A 465 43.21 -12.43 3.58
C ARG A 465 42.65 -11.40 4.55
N VAL A 466 43.50 -10.92 5.45
CA VAL A 466 43.19 -9.81 6.36
C VAL A 466 44.16 -8.67 6.07
N ALA A 467 43.68 -7.66 5.37
CA ALA A 467 44.49 -6.51 4.94
C ALA A 467 44.15 -5.22 5.68
N GLY A 468 42.98 -5.14 6.31
CA GLY A 468 42.57 -3.99 7.11
C GLY A 468 42.88 -4.15 8.60
N LEU A 469 41.98 -3.65 9.46
CA LEU A 469 42.05 -3.81 10.90
C LEU A 469 41.07 -4.90 11.33
N ALA A 470 41.56 -5.92 12.02
CA ALA A 470 40.73 -6.93 12.66
C ALA A 470 41.07 -6.97 14.15
N GLN A 471 40.10 -6.67 15.01
CA GLN A 471 40.30 -6.67 16.46
C GLN A 471 39.21 -7.46 17.20
N ALA A 472 39.62 -8.08 18.29
CA ALA A 472 38.76 -8.78 19.23
C ALA A 472 39.08 -8.35 20.67
N GLY A 473 38.04 -7.97 21.42
CA GLY A 473 38.16 -7.62 22.84
C GLY A 473 38.44 -8.82 23.76
N GLN A 474 38.38 -10.04 23.24
CA GLN A 474 38.82 -11.28 23.88
C GLN A 474 39.72 -12.05 22.89
N GLY A 475 39.33 -13.28 22.52
CA GLY A 475 40.11 -14.13 21.64
C GLY A 475 39.75 -13.98 20.16
N ALA A 476 40.70 -14.32 19.28
CA ALA A 476 40.44 -14.43 17.86
C ALA A 476 40.95 -15.76 17.30
N ASP A 477 40.20 -16.31 16.35
CA ASP A 477 40.45 -17.60 15.73
C ASP A 477 40.28 -17.47 14.21
N VAL A 478 41.38 -17.65 13.48
CA VAL A 478 41.41 -17.55 12.02
C VAL A 478 41.84 -18.89 11.44
N ARG A 479 40.91 -19.55 10.75
CA ARG A 479 41.11 -20.80 10.03
C ARG A 479 41.08 -20.56 8.52
N ALA A 480 42.08 -21.05 7.81
CA ALA A 480 42.13 -21.06 6.35
C ALA A 480 42.50 -22.47 5.86
N GLY A 481 41.65 -23.13 5.07
CA GLY A 481 42.03 -24.41 4.45
C GLY A 481 43.14 -24.25 3.40
N GLY A 482 43.37 -23.03 2.91
CA GLY A 482 44.47 -22.65 2.02
C GLY A 482 45.44 -21.67 2.68
N ARG A 483 45.82 -20.63 1.94
CA ARG A 483 46.76 -19.60 2.41
C ARG A 483 46.05 -18.58 3.29
N LEU A 484 46.62 -18.32 4.47
CA LEU A 484 46.28 -17.17 5.31
C LEU A 484 47.29 -16.05 5.04
N GLU A 485 46.82 -14.93 4.49
CA GLU A 485 47.62 -13.76 4.16
C GLU A 485 47.23 -12.57 5.04
N LEU A 486 48.15 -12.14 5.91
CA LEU A 486 47.98 -11.00 6.80
C LEU A 486 48.80 -9.83 6.25
N GLN A 487 48.12 -8.78 5.81
CA GLN A 487 48.73 -7.54 5.30
C GLN A 487 48.46 -6.33 6.20
N GLY A 488 47.45 -6.44 7.07
CA GLY A 488 47.03 -5.39 8.00
C GLY A 488 47.30 -5.72 9.46
N LYS A 489 46.39 -5.31 10.35
CA LYS A 489 46.50 -5.54 11.80
C LYS A 489 45.48 -6.58 12.25
N LEU A 490 45.94 -7.61 12.96
CA LEU A 490 45.10 -8.59 13.63
C LEU A 490 45.44 -8.58 15.12
N ILE A 491 44.49 -8.16 15.95
CA ILE A 491 44.70 -7.92 17.38
C ILE A 491 43.65 -8.70 18.18
N ALA A 492 44.09 -9.48 19.16
CA ALA A 492 43.23 -10.09 20.16
C ALA A 492 43.70 -9.64 21.55
N ALA A 493 42.78 -9.22 22.41
CA ALA A 493 43.12 -8.82 23.78
C ALA A 493 43.49 -10.02 24.68
N ASP A 494 43.05 -11.23 24.33
CA ASP A 494 43.43 -12.48 25.00
C ASP A 494 44.22 -13.38 24.02
N ALA A 495 43.72 -14.59 23.71
CA ALA A 495 44.42 -15.54 22.85
C ALA A 495 44.13 -15.32 21.36
N LEU A 496 45.14 -15.53 20.51
CA LEU A 496 44.99 -15.50 19.05
C LEU A 496 45.48 -16.82 18.46
N ALA A 497 44.60 -17.53 17.75
CA ALA A 497 44.93 -18.76 17.04
C ALA A 497 44.83 -18.55 15.54
N LEU A 498 45.90 -18.84 14.81
CA LEU A 498 45.95 -18.89 13.36
C LEU A 498 46.17 -20.34 12.94
N ASN A 499 45.30 -20.87 12.07
CA ASN A 499 45.42 -22.22 11.53
C ASN A 499 45.27 -22.17 10.01
N ALA A 500 46.32 -22.52 9.27
CA ALA A 500 46.28 -22.49 7.81
C ALA A 500 47.10 -23.58 7.13
N ALA A 501 46.91 -23.78 5.83
CA ALA A 501 47.85 -24.58 5.03
C ALA A 501 49.21 -23.87 4.89
N SER A 502 49.21 -22.54 4.83
CA SER A 502 50.40 -21.70 4.90
C SER A 502 50.04 -20.33 5.48
N ILE A 503 50.91 -19.75 6.29
CA ILE A 503 50.71 -18.42 6.91
C ILE A 503 51.75 -17.45 6.33
N ASP A 504 51.29 -16.29 5.86
CA ASP A 504 52.12 -15.19 5.38
C ASP A 504 51.77 -13.90 6.14
N ILE A 505 52.71 -13.38 6.92
CA ILE A 505 52.62 -12.11 7.63
C ILE A 505 53.51 -11.12 6.88
N ALA A 506 52.89 -10.22 6.11
CA ALA A 506 53.59 -9.28 5.24
C ALA A 506 54.38 -8.22 6.01
N GLN A 507 55.31 -7.53 5.34
CA GLN A 507 56.30 -6.61 5.95
C GLN A 507 55.69 -5.51 6.84
N ARG A 508 54.45 -5.08 6.56
CA ARG A 508 53.74 -4.02 7.31
C ARG A 508 52.60 -4.56 8.18
N ALA A 509 52.43 -5.88 8.23
CA ALA A 509 51.39 -6.51 9.02
C ALA A 509 51.81 -6.62 10.49
N ALA A 510 50.81 -6.57 11.37
CA ALA A 510 51.00 -6.76 12.80
C ALA A 510 49.98 -7.76 13.34
N VAL A 511 50.48 -8.82 13.96
CA VAL A 511 49.71 -9.87 14.63
C VAL A 511 50.02 -9.78 16.11
N SER A 512 49.02 -9.51 16.93
CA SER A 512 49.21 -9.29 18.38
C SER A 512 48.17 -10.03 19.19
N ALA A 513 48.62 -10.82 20.15
CA ALA A 513 47.81 -11.42 21.19
C ALA A 513 48.19 -10.82 22.55
N GLY A 514 47.21 -10.44 23.36
CA GLY A 514 47.46 -10.04 24.75
C GLY A 514 47.92 -11.19 25.63
N ASN A 515 47.64 -12.43 25.22
CA ASN A 515 48.05 -13.65 25.91
C ASN A 515 48.84 -14.56 24.96
N ASP A 516 48.34 -15.75 24.64
CA ASP A 516 49.01 -16.70 23.75
C ASP A 516 48.74 -16.37 22.27
N LEU A 517 49.78 -16.48 21.44
CA LEU A 517 49.69 -16.51 19.98
C LEU A 517 50.09 -17.90 19.49
N ASP A 518 49.17 -18.57 18.79
CA ASP A 518 49.36 -19.93 18.27
C ASP A 518 49.29 -19.92 16.74
N LEU A 519 50.39 -20.26 16.08
CA LEU A 519 50.57 -20.24 14.63
C LEU A 519 50.66 -21.67 14.10
N ARG A 520 49.52 -22.32 13.83
CA ARG A 520 49.50 -23.69 13.28
C ARG A 520 49.51 -23.66 11.76
N SER A 521 50.52 -24.27 11.15
CA SER A 521 50.62 -24.39 9.69
C SER A 521 50.99 -25.79 9.25
N ALA A 522 50.31 -26.33 8.23
CA ALA A 522 50.73 -27.57 7.56
C ALA A 522 51.92 -27.36 6.61
N GLY A 523 52.18 -26.11 6.21
CA GLY A 523 53.24 -25.68 5.30
C GLY A 523 54.04 -24.52 5.88
N ALA A 524 54.57 -23.66 5.01
CA ALA A 524 55.43 -22.56 5.42
C ALA A 524 54.71 -21.50 6.27
N VAL A 525 55.43 -20.98 7.27
CA VAL A 525 55.09 -19.75 8.00
C VAL A 525 56.13 -18.69 7.66
N ASN A 526 55.74 -17.75 6.81
CA ASN A 526 56.58 -16.62 6.42
C ASN A 526 56.18 -15.40 7.24
N ASN A 527 57.13 -14.84 7.98
CA ASN A 527 56.90 -13.62 8.75
C ASN A 527 57.90 -12.54 8.34
N ALA A 528 57.45 -11.60 7.53
CA ALA A 528 58.18 -10.38 7.18
C ALA A 528 57.74 -9.18 8.06
N GLY A 529 56.63 -9.31 8.79
CA GLY A 529 56.06 -8.28 9.66
C GLY A 529 56.35 -8.50 11.14
N SER A 530 55.34 -8.27 11.98
CA SER A 530 55.43 -8.46 13.44
C SER A 530 54.43 -9.48 13.95
N ALA A 531 54.88 -10.35 14.84
CA ALA A 531 54.08 -11.31 15.59
C ALA A 531 54.43 -11.18 17.08
N TYR A 532 53.45 -10.84 17.90
CA TYR A 532 53.62 -10.58 19.33
C TYR A 532 52.65 -11.42 20.15
N ALA A 533 53.16 -12.01 21.22
CA ALA A 533 52.38 -12.67 22.27
C ALA A 533 52.72 -12.02 23.61
N GLY A 534 51.72 -11.72 24.43
CA GLY A 534 51.93 -11.26 25.79
C GLY A 534 52.46 -12.36 26.72
N ARG A 535 52.23 -13.64 26.38
CA ARG A 535 52.74 -14.81 27.11
C ARG A 535 53.51 -15.78 26.21
N ASP A 536 52.84 -16.76 25.60
CA ASP A 536 53.49 -17.78 24.79
C ASP A 536 53.29 -17.52 23.30
N LEU A 537 54.37 -17.56 22.52
CA LEU A 537 54.31 -17.69 21.07
C LEU A 537 54.58 -19.15 20.70
N ARG A 538 53.61 -19.84 20.10
CA ARG A 538 53.71 -21.23 19.64
C ARG A 538 53.64 -21.29 18.12
N LEU A 539 54.50 -22.10 17.52
CA LEU A 539 54.63 -22.33 16.08
C LEU A 539 54.58 -23.84 15.79
#